data_AF-A0A2N7IR45-F1
#
_entry.id   AF-A0A2N7IR45-F1
#
_cell.length_a   1.000
_cell.length_b   1.000
_cell.length_c   1.000
_cell.angle_alpha   90.00
_cell.angle_beta   90.00
_cell.angle_gamma   90.00
#
_symmetry.space_group_name_H-M   'P 1'
#
loop_
_entity.id
_entity.type
_entity.pdbx_description
1 polymer ?
#
loop_
_entity_poly.entity_id
_entity_poly.type
_entity_poly.pdbx_seq_one_letter_code
_entity_poly.pdbx_strand_id
1 'polypeptide(L)'
;KKMLTGFKKLIYVSGNKDAAKVSVGKGSYRIHGAYVANFHQQGHRRKANKDNTPTGRETPLSDTEMCTKGQAKALRNIGYEVYARRINPKAKRGSKRVPTIKWMTQNLTQYEVKGAFKKLRELGLVRIKSSWEIVVPPRKFLGATRQSLRKAWTRAFQGIDYGWKVQPKHLRRG
;
A
#
# COMPACT_ATOMS: atom_id res chain seq x y z
N LYS A 1 20.21 0.20 16.15
CA LYS A 1 18.91 0.39 15.44
C LYS A 1 18.28 -0.98 15.22
N LYS A 2 17.41 -1.44 16.14
CA LYS A 2 16.70 -2.74 16.00
C LYS A 2 15.78 -2.65 14.79
N MET A 3 16.03 -3.43 13.75
CA MET A 3 15.07 -3.62 12.66
C MET A 3 14.52 -5.04 12.74
N LEU A 4 13.19 -5.16 12.67
CA LEU A 4 12.44 -6.42 12.57
C LEU A 4 12.51 -7.37 13.78
N THR A 5 12.72 -6.87 15.00
CA THR A 5 12.52 -7.68 16.22
C THR A 5 11.04 -7.70 16.60
N GLY A 6 10.42 -8.88 16.70
CA GLY A 6 9.02 -9.04 17.14
C GLY A 6 8.09 -9.78 16.17
N PHE A 7 8.56 -10.15 14.97
CA PHE A 7 7.78 -11.04 14.11
C PHE A 7 7.78 -12.46 14.68
N LYS A 8 6.60 -13.09 14.74
CA LYS A 8 6.47 -14.51 15.09
C LYS A 8 7.35 -15.32 14.14
N LYS A 9 8.15 -16.23 14.69
CA LYS A 9 8.94 -17.18 13.89
C LYS A 9 7.96 -18.16 13.24
N LEU A 10 7.76 -18.00 11.94
CA LEU A 10 6.83 -18.83 11.16
C LEU A 10 7.53 -19.85 10.28
N ILE A 11 8.87 -19.95 10.37
CA ILE A 11 9.63 -21.04 9.75
C ILE A 11 9.76 -22.13 10.80
N TYR A 12 9.15 -23.28 10.52
CA TYR A 12 9.25 -24.48 11.32
C TYR A 12 10.20 -25.45 10.63
N VAL A 13 11.08 -26.03 11.42
CA VAL A 13 12.01 -27.06 10.98
C VAL A 13 11.79 -28.23 11.92
N SER A 14 11.35 -29.36 11.38
CA SER A 14 11.17 -30.61 12.12
C SER A 14 11.84 -31.74 11.36
N GLY A 15 12.35 -32.75 12.04
CA GLY A 15 13.07 -33.83 11.37
C GLY A 15 13.85 -34.69 12.35
N ASN A 16 14.47 -35.71 11.80
CA ASN A 16 15.43 -36.59 12.47
C ASN A 16 16.79 -36.45 11.78
N LYS A 17 17.78 -37.27 12.17
CA LYS A 17 19.14 -37.22 11.62
C LYS A 17 19.20 -37.45 10.10
N ASP A 18 18.24 -38.18 9.55
CA ASP A 18 18.24 -38.63 8.15
C ASP A 18 17.37 -37.76 7.23
N ALA A 19 16.34 -37.08 7.77
CA ALA A 19 15.47 -36.21 7.00
C ALA A 19 15.02 -34.98 7.78
N ALA A 20 15.16 -33.80 7.16
CA ALA A 20 14.62 -32.55 7.66
C ALA A 20 13.45 -32.06 6.80
N LYS A 21 12.34 -31.72 7.45
CA LYS A 21 11.17 -31.07 6.87
C LYS A 21 11.16 -29.61 7.27
N VAL A 22 11.14 -28.74 6.26
CA VAL A 22 10.96 -27.30 6.45
C VAL A 22 9.53 -26.96 6.05
N SER A 23 8.80 -26.30 6.95
CA SER A 23 7.49 -25.73 6.64
C SER A 23 7.44 -24.27 7.06
N VAL A 24 6.56 -23.53 6.41
CA VAL A 24 6.25 -22.14 6.75
C VAL A 24 4.79 -22.09 7.17
N GLY A 25 4.52 -21.47 8.31
CA GLY A 25 3.17 -21.26 8.80
C GLY A 25 2.60 -19.91 8.41
N LYS A 26 1.27 -19.86 8.37
CA LYS A 26 0.50 -18.63 8.20
C LYS A 26 0.43 -17.80 9.49
N GLY A 27 0.47 -18.44 10.66
CA GLY A 27 0.17 -17.78 11.93
C GLY A 27 -1.25 -17.20 11.95
N SER A 28 -1.42 -16.05 12.60
CA SER A 28 -2.69 -15.30 12.67
C SER A 28 -2.91 -14.33 11.50
N TYR A 29 -2.05 -14.34 10.47
CA TYR A 29 -2.16 -13.42 9.34
C TYR A 29 -3.22 -13.89 8.36
N ARG A 30 -3.92 -12.96 7.68
CA ARG A 30 -4.92 -13.31 6.63
C ARG A 30 -4.28 -13.98 5.41
N ILE A 31 -3.04 -13.63 5.08
CA ILE A 31 -2.27 -14.14 3.93
C ILE A 31 -0.96 -14.73 4.43
N HIS A 32 -0.53 -15.85 3.85
CA HIS A 32 0.69 -16.56 4.22
C HIS A 32 1.96 -15.74 3.91
N GLY A 33 2.90 -15.65 4.85
CA GLY A 33 4.12 -14.85 4.70
C GLY A 33 4.99 -15.27 3.52
N ALA A 34 5.12 -16.58 3.25
CA ALA A 34 5.88 -17.06 2.09
C ALA A 34 5.21 -16.72 0.75
N TYR A 35 3.88 -16.61 0.72
CA TYR A 35 3.17 -16.18 -0.49
C TYR A 35 3.47 -14.71 -0.77
N VAL A 36 3.42 -13.87 0.27
CA VAL A 36 3.79 -12.45 0.18
C VAL A 36 5.25 -12.29 -0.23
N ALA A 37 6.16 -13.07 0.35
CA ALA A 37 7.58 -13.07 -0.01
C ALA A 37 7.79 -13.45 -1.48
N ASN A 38 7.16 -14.53 -1.96
CA ASN A 38 7.26 -14.94 -3.36
C ASN A 38 6.70 -13.87 -4.30
N PHE A 39 5.53 -13.32 -3.98
CA PHE A 39 4.86 -12.26 -4.74
C PHE A 39 5.74 -11.02 -4.90
N HIS A 40 6.43 -10.61 -3.83
CA HIS A 40 7.37 -9.50 -3.90
C HIS A 40 8.68 -9.88 -4.60
N GLN A 41 9.17 -11.12 -4.46
CA GLN A 41 10.41 -11.58 -5.08
C GLN A 41 10.31 -11.65 -6.61
N GLN A 42 9.19 -12.14 -7.13
CA GLN A 42 8.94 -12.24 -8.56
C GLN A 42 8.44 -10.93 -9.17
N GLY A 43 8.00 -9.99 -8.32
CA GLY A 43 7.24 -8.83 -8.76
C GLY A 43 5.83 -9.23 -9.19
N HIS A 44 4.99 -8.23 -9.44
CA HIS A 44 3.64 -8.49 -9.91
C HIS A 44 3.12 -7.35 -10.78
N ARG A 45 2.22 -7.69 -11.68
CA ARG A 45 1.50 -6.78 -12.56
C ARG A 45 0.01 -7.04 -12.37
N ARG A 46 -0.70 -6.05 -11.81
CA ARG A 46 -2.14 -6.12 -11.59
C ARG A 46 -2.83 -5.05 -12.42
N LYS A 47 -3.79 -5.44 -13.25
CA LYS A 47 -4.74 -4.51 -13.86
C LYS A 47 -5.77 -4.10 -12.80
N ALA A 48 -5.84 -2.81 -12.51
CA ALA A 48 -6.88 -2.20 -11.71
C ALA A 48 -7.85 -1.45 -12.63
N ASN A 49 -9.13 -1.43 -12.26
CA ASN A 49 -10.15 -0.67 -12.95
C ASN A 49 -10.97 0.14 -11.94
N LYS A 50 -11.71 1.14 -12.42
CA LYS A 50 -12.53 2.02 -11.57
C LYS A 50 -13.57 1.23 -10.75
N ASP A 51 -14.08 0.12 -11.28
CA ASP A 51 -15.20 -0.62 -10.70
C ASP A 51 -14.77 -1.61 -9.59
N ASN A 52 -13.56 -2.17 -9.69
CA ASN A 52 -12.99 -3.11 -8.70
C ASN A 52 -11.97 -2.44 -7.76
N THR A 53 -11.84 -1.12 -7.80
CA THR A 53 -11.00 -0.40 -6.83
C THR A 53 -11.87 -0.03 -5.63
N PRO A 54 -11.50 -0.41 -4.40
CA PRO A 54 -12.29 -0.05 -3.23
C PRO A 54 -12.45 1.48 -3.17
N THR A 55 -13.67 1.96 -3.34
CA THR A 55 -13.99 3.35 -3.09
C THR A 55 -13.88 3.57 -1.59
N GLY A 56 -13.02 4.50 -1.16
CA GLY A 56 -12.69 4.69 0.26
C GLY A 56 -13.84 5.12 1.18
N ARG A 57 -15.07 5.18 0.66
CA ARG A 57 -16.27 5.48 1.43
C ARG A 57 -17.37 4.50 1.00
N GLU A 58 -17.91 3.77 1.97
CA GLU A 58 -19.01 2.80 1.75
C GLU A 58 -20.36 3.50 1.58
N THR A 59 -20.55 4.63 2.27
CA THR A 59 -21.77 5.44 2.19
C THR A 59 -21.58 6.65 1.27
N PRO A 60 -22.38 6.80 0.20
CA PRO A 60 -22.30 7.98 -0.65
C PRO A 60 -22.71 9.23 0.15
N LEU A 61 -22.03 10.36 -0.11
CA LEU A 61 -22.44 11.65 0.43
C LEU A 61 -23.70 12.14 -0.29
N SER A 62 -24.64 12.70 0.48
CA SER A 62 -25.84 13.36 -0.05
C SER A 62 -25.47 14.63 -0.81
N ASP A 63 -26.29 15.00 -1.80
CA ASP A 63 -26.05 16.17 -2.66
C ASP A 63 -26.02 17.50 -1.88
N THR A 64 -26.70 17.56 -0.74
CA THR A 64 -26.77 18.73 0.14
C THR A 64 -25.59 18.83 1.10
N GLU A 65 -24.84 17.73 1.32
CA GLU A 65 -23.68 17.77 2.21
C GLU A 65 -22.57 18.68 1.68
N MET A 66 -21.73 19.17 2.57
CA MET A 66 -20.62 20.04 2.20
C MET A 66 -19.47 19.27 1.56
N CYS A 67 -18.69 19.99 0.76
CA CYS A 67 -17.47 19.51 0.12
C CYS A 67 -16.46 18.99 1.15
N THR A 68 -15.92 17.79 0.92
CA THR A 68 -14.88 17.23 1.78
C THR A 68 -13.54 17.91 1.56
N LYS A 69 -12.67 17.89 2.58
CA LYS A 69 -11.30 18.43 2.47
C LYS A 69 -10.48 17.79 1.33
N GLY A 70 -10.71 16.50 1.06
CA GLY A 70 -10.06 15.78 -0.05
C GLY A 70 -10.52 16.29 -1.41
N GLN A 71 -11.83 16.45 -1.61
CA GLN A 71 -12.40 17.02 -2.84
C GLN A 71 -11.92 18.45 -3.07
N ALA A 72 -11.92 19.30 -2.03
CA ALA A 72 -11.43 20.67 -2.11
C ALA A 72 -9.94 20.75 -2.50
N LYS A 73 -9.09 19.86 -1.96
CA LYS A 73 -7.69 19.74 -2.38
C LYS A 73 -7.56 19.34 -3.86
N ALA A 74 -8.34 18.35 -4.30
CA ALA A 74 -8.32 17.90 -5.68
C ALA A 74 -8.76 19.02 -6.65
N LEU A 75 -9.87 19.70 -6.36
CA LEU A 75 -10.35 20.84 -7.15
C LEU A 75 -9.30 21.96 -7.23
N ARG A 76 -8.66 22.28 -6.11
CA ARG A 76 -7.58 23.28 -6.08
C ARG A 76 -6.40 22.89 -6.97
N ASN A 77 -5.96 21.63 -6.90
CA ASN A 77 -4.82 21.13 -7.67
C ASN A 77 -5.11 21.10 -9.18
N ILE A 78 -6.36 20.88 -9.57
CA ILE A 78 -6.79 20.91 -10.98
C ILE A 78 -6.89 22.35 -11.51
N GLY A 79 -6.96 23.36 -10.62
CA GLY A 79 -7.17 24.75 -11.01
C GLY A 79 -8.64 25.11 -11.20
N TYR A 80 -9.54 24.52 -10.41
CA TYR A 80 -10.95 24.91 -10.41
C TYR A 80 -11.10 26.38 -9.99
N GLU A 81 -11.78 27.17 -10.80
CA GLU A 81 -12.02 28.58 -10.56
C GLU A 81 -13.50 28.90 -10.34
N VAL A 82 -13.75 29.84 -9.44
CA VAL A 82 -15.06 30.48 -9.25
C VAL A 82 -14.93 31.98 -9.50
N TYR A 83 -16.04 32.64 -9.82
CA TYR A 83 -16.05 34.10 -9.86
C TYR A 83 -15.63 34.67 -8.50
N ALA A 84 -14.69 35.61 -8.49
CA ALA A 84 -14.12 36.16 -7.27
C ALA A 84 -15.18 36.82 -6.38
N ARG A 85 -16.25 37.36 -6.96
CA ARG A 85 -17.40 37.92 -6.22
C ARG A 85 -18.16 36.90 -5.37
N ARG A 86 -18.10 35.61 -5.72
CA ARG A 86 -18.66 34.53 -4.90
C ARG A 86 -17.90 34.35 -3.58
N ILE A 87 -16.63 34.73 -3.55
CA ILE A 87 -15.78 34.67 -2.35
C ILE A 87 -15.77 36.01 -1.62
N ASN A 88 -15.59 37.10 -2.36
CA ASN A 88 -15.57 38.47 -1.85
C ASN A 88 -16.46 39.36 -2.74
N PRO A 89 -17.65 39.77 -2.26
CA PRO A 89 -18.58 40.60 -3.04
C PRO A 89 -17.98 41.89 -3.60
N LYS A 90 -16.95 42.45 -2.94
CA LYS A 90 -16.25 43.67 -3.37
C LYS A 90 -15.24 43.44 -4.50
N ALA A 91 -15.03 42.20 -4.96
CA ALA A 91 -14.09 41.90 -6.03
C ALA A 91 -14.52 42.46 -7.40
N LYS A 92 -13.55 42.65 -8.31
CA LYS A 92 -13.80 43.12 -9.69
C LYS A 92 -14.79 42.20 -10.41
N ARG A 93 -15.80 42.78 -11.07
CA ARG A 93 -16.79 42.02 -11.86
C ARG A 93 -16.08 41.20 -12.95
N GLY A 94 -16.49 39.95 -13.14
CA GLY A 94 -15.94 39.06 -14.16
C GLY A 94 -14.61 38.37 -13.81
N SER A 95 -13.91 38.81 -12.76
CA SER A 95 -12.68 38.13 -12.33
C SER A 95 -12.95 36.73 -11.76
N LYS A 96 -12.08 35.78 -12.09
CA LYS A 96 -12.12 34.40 -11.58
C LYS A 96 -10.91 34.14 -10.68
N ARG A 97 -11.07 33.26 -9.70
CA ARG A 97 -10.00 32.88 -8.78
C ARG A 97 -10.20 31.45 -8.31
N VAL A 98 -9.08 30.74 -8.08
CA VAL A 98 -9.08 29.46 -7.37
C VAL A 98 -9.44 29.69 -5.88
N PRO A 99 -10.55 29.13 -5.38
CA PRO A 99 -10.96 29.31 -4.00
C PRO A 99 -10.02 28.60 -3.01
N THR A 100 -10.04 29.03 -1.75
CA THR A 100 -9.28 28.37 -0.68
C THR A 100 -9.97 27.06 -0.26
N ILE A 101 -9.20 26.13 0.32
CA ILE A 101 -9.75 24.86 0.81
C ILE A 101 -10.86 25.10 1.84
N LYS A 102 -10.61 26.01 2.81
CA LYS A 102 -11.59 26.37 3.85
C LYS A 102 -12.89 26.89 3.23
N TRP A 103 -12.78 27.79 2.26
CA TRP A 103 -13.95 28.35 1.58
C TRP A 103 -14.75 27.26 0.86
N MET A 104 -14.08 26.37 0.11
CA MET A 104 -14.75 25.27 -0.59
C MET A 104 -15.49 24.33 0.36
N THR A 105 -14.87 23.95 1.48
CA THR A 105 -15.49 23.05 2.47
C THR A 105 -16.69 23.68 3.20
N GLN A 106 -16.86 25.00 3.13
CA GLN A 106 -17.95 25.72 3.80
C GLN A 106 -19.05 26.18 2.83
N ASN A 107 -18.74 26.30 1.53
CA ASN A 107 -19.62 26.98 0.56
C ASN A 107 -19.97 26.13 -0.67
N LEU A 108 -19.31 24.98 -0.88
CA LEU A 108 -19.63 24.07 -1.97
C LEU A 108 -20.39 22.87 -1.43
N THR A 109 -21.56 22.62 -2.01
CA THR A 109 -22.30 21.37 -1.78
C THR A 109 -21.73 20.23 -2.63
N GLN A 110 -22.05 18.98 -2.29
CA GLN A 110 -21.67 17.83 -3.11
C GLN A 110 -22.23 17.92 -4.53
N TYR A 111 -23.43 18.47 -4.71
CA TYR A 111 -23.99 18.73 -6.04
C TYR A 111 -23.07 19.63 -6.88
N GLU A 112 -22.62 20.75 -6.30
CA GLU A 112 -21.72 21.68 -6.99
C GLU A 112 -20.34 21.06 -7.26
N VAL A 113 -19.83 20.25 -6.33
CA VAL A 113 -18.57 19.51 -6.51
C VAL A 113 -18.69 18.53 -7.67
N LYS A 114 -19.78 17.76 -7.76
CA LYS A 114 -20.05 16.84 -8.88
C LYS A 114 -20.11 17.60 -10.21
N GLY A 115 -20.81 18.74 -10.24
CA GLY A 115 -20.89 19.63 -11.41
C GLY A 115 -19.51 20.18 -11.81
N ALA A 116 -18.71 20.62 -10.84
CA ALA A 116 -17.35 21.10 -11.07
C ALA A 116 -16.47 20.02 -11.71
N PHE A 117 -16.43 18.81 -11.15
CA PHE A 117 -15.67 17.70 -11.74
C PHE A 117 -16.21 17.27 -13.10
N LYS A 118 -17.52 17.36 -13.36
CA LYS A 118 -18.09 17.12 -14.70
C LYS A 118 -17.56 18.14 -15.70
N LYS A 119 -17.65 19.44 -15.40
CA LYS A 119 -17.15 20.52 -16.25
C LYS A 119 -15.65 20.42 -16.51
N LEU A 120 -14.86 20.11 -15.47
CA LEU A 120 -13.41 19.95 -15.62
C LEU A 120 -13.02 18.78 -16.53
N ARG A 121 -13.88 17.74 -16.61
CA ARG A 121 -13.70 16.64 -17.57
C ARG A 121 -14.05 17.05 -18.99
N GLU A 122 -15.15 17.78 -19.17
CA GLU A 122 -15.56 18.32 -20.48
C GLU A 122 -14.49 19.25 -21.05
N LEU A 123 -13.81 20.03 -20.19
CA LEU A 123 -12.68 20.89 -20.57
C LEU A 123 -11.35 20.13 -20.79
N GLY A 124 -11.33 18.80 -20.61
CA GLY A 124 -10.11 18.00 -20.77
C GLY A 124 -9.05 18.17 -19.67
N LEU A 125 -9.32 18.97 -18.63
CA LEU A 125 -8.41 19.22 -17.51
C LEU A 125 -8.30 18.01 -16.56
N VAL A 126 -9.29 17.12 -16.59
CA VAL A 126 -9.29 15.87 -15.82
C VAL A 126 -9.49 14.69 -16.76
N ARG A 127 -8.46 13.85 -16.89
CA ARG A 127 -8.56 12.59 -17.63
C ARG A 127 -8.76 11.43 -16.64
N ILE A 128 -9.94 10.81 -16.69
CA ILE A 128 -10.20 9.59 -15.90
C ILE A 128 -9.65 8.39 -16.67
N LYS A 129 -8.73 7.65 -16.05
CA LYS A 129 -8.36 6.31 -16.51
C LYS A 129 -9.40 5.32 -16.00
N SER A 130 -10.08 4.63 -16.91
CA SER A 130 -11.00 3.52 -16.55
C SER A 130 -10.26 2.29 -16.06
N SER A 131 -9.03 2.11 -16.53
CA SER A 131 -8.10 1.09 -16.06
C SER A 131 -6.68 1.59 -16.03
N TRP A 132 -5.91 1.08 -15.08
CA TRP A 132 -4.48 1.32 -14.97
C TRP A 132 -3.79 0.03 -14.53
N GLU A 133 -2.53 -0.06 -14.86
CA GLU A 133 -1.71 -1.20 -14.47
C GLU A 133 -0.83 -0.80 -13.29
N ILE A 134 -0.90 -1.59 -12.23
CA ILE A 134 -0.03 -1.48 -11.07
C ILE A 134 1.11 -2.47 -11.28
N VAL A 135 2.29 -1.94 -11.55
CA VAL A 135 3.51 -2.73 -11.70
C VAL A 135 4.31 -2.62 -10.40
N VAL A 136 4.42 -3.73 -9.69
CA VAL A 136 5.32 -3.90 -8.55
C VAL A 136 6.58 -4.59 -9.05
N PRO A 137 7.74 -3.90 -9.09
CA PRO A 137 8.96 -4.52 -9.58
C PRO A 137 9.42 -5.64 -8.63
N PRO A 138 10.14 -6.65 -9.17
CA PRO A 138 10.76 -7.70 -8.37
C PRO A 138 11.68 -7.11 -7.29
N ARG A 139 11.51 -7.54 -6.04
CA ARG A 139 12.34 -7.13 -4.90
C ARG A 139 13.09 -8.34 -4.36
N LYS A 140 14.41 -8.35 -4.49
CA LYS A 140 15.24 -9.35 -3.83
C LYS A 140 15.13 -9.15 -2.31
N PHE A 141 14.56 -10.12 -1.59
CA PHE A 141 14.52 -10.10 -0.13
C PHE A 141 15.93 -10.31 0.43
N LEU A 142 16.63 -9.18 0.58
CA LEU A 142 17.97 -9.06 1.16
C LEU A 142 19.05 -9.74 0.31
N GLY A 143 20.23 -9.10 0.26
CA GLY A 143 21.44 -9.61 -0.41
C GLY A 143 22.04 -10.81 0.33
N ALA A 144 21.21 -11.77 0.73
CA ALA A 144 21.68 -13.03 1.28
C ALA A 144 22.38 -13.77 0.14
N THR A 145 23.72 -13.68 0.13
CA THR A 145 24.53 -14.50 -0.77
C THR A 145 24.21 -15.97 -0.49
N ARG A 146 24.44 -16.84 -1.47
CA ARG A 146 24.25 -18.29 -1.30
C ARG A 146 24.97 -18.81 -0.04
N GLN A 147 26.09 -18.19 0.33
CA GLN A 147 26.85 -18.47 1.54
C GLN A 147 26.12 -18.06 2.82
N SER A 148 25.57 -16.85 2.90
CA SER A 148 24.82 -16.42 4.10
C SER A 148 23.53 -17.22 4.28
N LEU A 149 22.87 -17.57 3.17
CA LEU A 149 21.69 -18.44 3.18
C LEU A 149 22.07 -19.84 3.71
N ARG A 150 23.16 -20.43 3.20
CA ARG A 150 23.67 -21.72 3.66
C ARG A 150 24.02 -21.69 5.15
N LYS A 151 24.69 -20.63 5.63
CA LYS A 151 25.03 -20.45 7.06
C LYS A 151 23.78 -20.39 7.94
N ALA A 152 22.75 -19.68 7.50
CA ALA A 152 21.47 -19.59 8.22
C ALA A 152 20.76 -20.96 8.29
N TRP A 153 20.71 -21.69 7.17
CA TRP A 153 20.14 -23.05 7.13
C TRP A 153 20.93 -24.05 7.97
N THR A 154 22.26 -24.04 7.90
CA THR A 154 23.10 -24.90 8.76
C THR A 154 22.79 -24.64 10.22
N ARG A 155 22.68 -23.37 10.65
CA ARG A 155 22.33 -23.04 12.03
C ARG A 155 20.92 -23.51 12.42
N ALA A 156 19.97 -23.43 11.49
CA ALA A 156 18.61 -23.92 11.72
C ALA A 156 18.55 -25.45 11.86
N PHE A 157 19.30 -26.18 11.04
CA PHE A 157 19.37 -27.64 11.06
C PHE A 157 20.21 -28.20 12.21
N GLN A 158 21.21 -27.44 12.68
CA GLN A 158 21.95 -27.76 13.90
C GLN A 158 21.04 -27.91 15.13
N GLY A 159 19.92 -27.18 15.19
CA GLY A 159 18.96 -27.28 16.29
C GLY A 159 18.09 -28.56 16.29
N ILE A 160 18.19 -29.39 15.24
CA ILE A 160 17.48 -30.67 15.11
C ILE A 160 18.43 -31.84 14.84
N ASP A 161 19.73 -31.67 15.10
CA ASP A 161 20.79 -32.67 14.88
C ASP A 161 20.91 -33.21 13.45
N TYR A 162 20.33 -32.54 12.45
CA TYR A 162 20.36 -32.98 11.06
C TYR A 162 21.72 -32.69 10.41
N GLY A 163 22.40 -33.73 9.92
CA GLY A 163 23.70 -33.61 9.25
C GLY A 163 24.86 -33.12 10.14
N TRP A 164 24.68 -33.08 11.46
CA TRP A 164 25.71 -32.68 12.42
C TRP A 164 26.73 -33.81 12.60
N LYS A 165 27.96 -33.65 12.09
CA LYS A 165 29.09 -34.51 12.51
C LYS A 165 29.60 -34.05 13.86
N VAL A 166 29.29 -34.79 14.92
CA VAL A 166 29.64 -34.41 16.29
C VAL A 166 31.15 -34.51 16.45
N GLN A 167 31.82 -33.38 16.67
CA GLN A 167 33.20 -33.38 17.14
C GLN A 167 33.19 -33.39 18.68
N PRO A 168 34.03 -34.19 19.35
CA PRO A 168 34.03 -34.34 20.82
C PRO A 168 34.05 -33.00 21.58
N LYS A 169 34.76 -32.00 21.05
CA LYS A 169 34.85 -30.64 21.61
C LYS A 169 33.53 -29.85 21.66
N HIS A 170 32.49 -30.28 20.93
CA HIS A 170 31.18 -29.62 20.93
C HIS A 170 30.20 -30.24 21.95
N LEU A 171 30.54 -31.40 22.53
CA LEU A 171 29.80 -32.06 23.60
C LEU A 171 30.35 -31.59 24.95
N ARG A 172 30.20 -30.31 25.28
CA ARG A 172 30.36 -29.91 26.69
C ARG A 172 29.07 -30.27 27.43
N ARG A 173 29.09 -31.43 28.10
CA ARG A 173 28.14 -31.78 29.15
C ARG A 173 28.27 -30.75 30.26
N GLY A 174 27.23 -29.94 30.44
CA GLY A 174 26.88 -29.38 31.75
C GLY A 174 25.99 -30.38 32.46
#